data_AF-A0A955YWL3-F1
#
_entry.id   AF-A0A955YWL3-F1
#
_cell.length_a   1.000
_cell.length_b   1.000
_cell.length_c   1.000
_cell.angle_alpha   90.00
_cell.angle_beta   90.00
_cell.angle_gamma   90.00
#
_symmetry.space_group_name_H-M   'P 1'
#
loop_
_entity.id
_entity.type
_entity.pdbx_description
1 polymer ?
#
loop_
_entity_poly.entity_id
_entity_poly.type
_entity_poly.pdbx_seq_one_letter_code
_entity_poly.pdbx_strand_id
1 'polypeptide(L)'
;MMSKLSTVLEKSKIDPRRVIAASKKIEGLRPEDRRVKMARKLAKKPEAKDDVKELAAKKPRSGRAVSPPTLAAALRGEKVGRVARARIARAVNHILEQKKKDALPASELF
;
A
#
# COMPACT_ATOMS: atom_id res chain seq x y z
N MET A 1 -17.46 18.50 -5.62
CA MET A 1 -16.11 19.11 -5.50
C MET A 1 -15.08 18.10 -5.97
N MET A 2 -14.17 18.51 -6.84
CA MET A 2 -13.06 17.69 -7.32
C MET A 2 -11.97 17.63 -6.22
N SER A 3 -11.46 16.45 -5.85
CA SER A 3 -10.37 16.36 -4.88
C SER A 3 -9.01 16.70 -5.51
N LYS A 4 -8.03 17.11 -4.70
CA LYS A 4 -6.65 17.31 -5.16
C LYS A 4 -6.08 16.05 -5.82
N LEU A 5 -6.41 14.88 -5.28
CA LEU A 5 -6.01 13.60 -5.87
C LEU A 5 -6.59 13.44 -7.28
N SER A 6 -7.89 13.68 -7.49
CA SER A 6 -8.49 13.58 -8.82
C SER A 6 -7.85 14.54 -9.83
N THR A 7 -7.57 15.78 -9.44
CA THR A 7 -6.95 16.75 -10.37
C THR A 7 -5.52 16.35 -10.74
N VAL A 8 -4.74 15.81 -9.80
CA VAL A 8 -3.39 15.29 -10.09
C VAL A 8 -3.42 14.08 -11.01
N LEU A 9 -4.36 13.14 -10.77
CA LEU A 9 -4.49 11.95 -11.61
C LEU A 9 -4.90 12.31 -13.05
N GLU A 10 -5.81 13.25 -13.23
CA GLU A 10 -6.23 13.74 -14.55
C GLU A 10 -5.10 14.46 -15.28
N LYS A 11 -4.42 15.41 -14.63
CA LYS A 11 -3.23 16.09 -15.20
C LYS A 11 -2.14 15.09 -15.60
N SER A 12 -2.00 14.03 -14.81
CA SER A 12 -1.02 12.99 -15.07
C SER A 12 -1.50 11.90 -16.03
N LYS A 13 -2.75 11.96 -16.50
CA LYS A 13 -3.43 10.96 -17.32
C LYS A 13 -3.31 9.55 -16.70
N ILE A 14 -3.56 9.45 -15.40
CA ILE A 14 -3.49 8.20 -14.64
C ILE A 14 -4.92 7.71 -14.37
N ASP A 15 -5.24 6.51 -14.84
CA ASP A 15 -6.48 5.84 -14.49
C ASP A 15 -6.44 5.38 -13.02
N PRO A 16 -7.46 5.70 -12.19
CA PRO A 16 -7.58 5.20 -10.81
C PRO A 16 -7.42 3.69 -10.66
N ARG A 17 -7.85 2.88 -11.64
CA ARG A 17 -7.70 1.42 -11.63
C ARG A 17 -6.22 1.01 -11.61
N ARG A 18 -5.35 1.78 -12.27
CA ARG A 18 -3.90 1.53 -12.25
C ARG A 18 -3.30 1.79 -10.86
N VAL A 19 -3.84 2.75 -10.11
CA VAL A 19 -3.41 3.00 -8.71
C VAL A 19 -3.70 1.79 -7.82
N ILE A 20 -4.86 1.15 -7.99
CA ILE A 20 -5.20 -0.08 -7.26
C ILE A 20 -4.25 -1.22 -7.64
N ALA A 21 -3.98 -1.41 -8.94
CA ALA A 21 -3.07 -2.45 -9.41
C ALA A 21 -1.63 -2.24 -8.91
N ALA A 22 -1.13 -1.00 -8.98
CA ALA A 22 0.18 -0.63 -8.46
C ALA A 22 0.26 -0.87 -6.95
N SER A 23 -0.77 -0.46 -6.19
CA SER A 23 -0.82 -0.71 -4.75
C SER A 23 -0.81 -2.19 -4.42
N LYS A 24 -1.52 -3.04 -5.16
CA LYS A 24 -1.48 -4.50 -4.98
C LYS A 24 -0.09 -5.08 -5.21
N LYS A 25 0.65 -4.58 -6.21
CA LYS A 25 2.01 -5.05 -6.53
C LYS A 25 3.02 -4.65 -5.45
N ILE A 26 2.91 -3.46 -4.89
CA ILE A 26 3.87 -2.91 -3.93
C ILE A 26 3.57 -3.37 -2.50
N GLU A 27 2.30 -3.32 -2.09
CA GLU A 27 1.87 -3.55 -0.70
C GLU A 27 1.38 -4.97 -0.44
N GLY A 28 1.30 -5.81 -1.48
CA GLY A 28 0.87 -7.20 -1.37
C GLY A 28 1.88 -8.04 -0.58
N LEU A 29 1.38 -8.98 0.24
CA LEU A 29 2.21 -9.93 0.96
C LEU A 29 3.00 -10.80 -0.01
N ARG A 30 4.33 -10.69 0.05
CA ARG A 30 5.26 -11.55 -0.68
C ARG A 30 5.38 -12.93 0.00
N PRO A 31 5.94 -13.94 -0.68
CA PRO A 31 6.17 -15.25 -0.07
C PRO A 31 6.96 -15.17 1.25
N GLU A 32 7.95 -14.28 1.32
CA GLU A 32 8.73 -14.00 2.54
C GLU A 32 7.85 -13.50 3.69
N ASP A 33 6.97 -12.53 3.44
CA ASP A 33 6.06 -12.01 4.46
C ASP A 33 5.04 -13.07 4.91
N ARG A 34 4.61 -13.94 3.99
CA ARG A 34 3.72 -15.08 4.31
C ARG A 34 4.41 -16.09 5.22
N ARG A 35 5.70 -16.38 4.98
CA ARG A 35 6.52 -17.25 5.84
C ARG A 35 6.63 -16.67 7.25
N VAL A 36 6.91 -15.36 7.39
CA VAL A 36 6.94 -14.68 8.70
C VAL A 36 5.58 -14.76 9.40
N LYS A 37 4.47 -14.54 8.68
CA LYS A 37 3.12 -14.63 9.26
C LYS A 37 2.79 -16.05 9.71
N MET A 38 3.21 -17.07 8.96
CA MET A 38 3.04 -18.47 9.34
C MET A 38 3.90 -18.81 10.55
N ALA A 39 5.16 -18.40 10.57
CA ALA A 39 6.07 -18.57 11.71
C ALA A 39 5.49 -17.95 12.98
N ARG A 40 4.90 -16.75 12.92
CA ARG A 40 4.19 -16.13 14.05
C ARG A 40 3.00 -16.92 14.58
N LYS A 41 2.32 -17.69 13.72
CA LYS A 41 1.24 -18.57 14.16
C LYS A 41 1.80 -19.83 14.82
N LEU A 42 2.86 -20.40 14.25
CA LEU A 42 3.52 -21.60 14.77
C LEU A 42 4.25 -21.33 16.08
N ALA A 43 4.88 -20.17 16.24
CA ALA A 43 5.57 -19.75 17.46
C ALA A 43 4.65 -19.63 18.69
N LYS A 44 3.32 -19.61 18.50
CA LYS A 44 2.34 -19.63 19.60
C LYS A 44 2.05 -21.04 20.12
N LYS A 45 2.51 -22.08 19.44
CA LYS A 45 2.35 -23.47 19.86
C LYS A 45 3.48 -23.86 20.82
N PRO A 46 3.23 -24.75 21.79
CA PRO A 46 4.24 -25.16 22.76
C PRO A 46 5.43 -25.91 22.13
N GLU A 47 5.23 -26.55 20.99
CA GLU A 47 6.26 -27.31 20.24
C GLU A 47 7.12 -26.45 19.30
N ALA A 48 7.04 -25.11 19.41
CA ALA A 48 7.74 -24.22 18.49
C ALA A 48 9.27 -24.30 18.65
N LYS A 49 9.94 -24.76 17.60
CA LYS A 49 11.41 -24.71 17.45
C LYS A 49 11.93 -23.27 17.45
N ASP A 50 13.17 -23.08 17.87
CA ASP A 50 13.75 -21.74 18.05
C ASP A 50 13.91 -20.98 16.71
N ASP A 51 14.25 -21.66 15.62
CA ASP A 51 14.29 -21.09 14.27
C ASP A 51 12.95 -20.44 13.86
N VAL A 52 11.83 -21.01 14.31
CA VAL A 52 10.48 -20.49 14.04
C VAL A 52 10.21 -19.23 14.86
N LYS A 53 10.74 -19.15 16.08
CA LYS A 53 10.62 -17.97 16.95
C LYS A 53 11.45 -16.81 16.40
N GLU A 54 12.66 -17.07 15.91
CA GLU A 54 13.50 -16.06 15.26
C GLU A 54 12.86 -15.49 13.98
N LEU A 55 12.29 -16.36 13.15
CA LEU A 55 11.60 -15.93 11.94
C LEU A 55 10.30 -15.16 12.26
N ALA A 56 9.63 -15.49 13.36
CA ALA A 56 8.44 -14.81 13.84
C ALA A 56 8.71 -13.40 14.37
N ALA A 57 9.90 -13.15 14.90
CA ALA A 57 10.34 -11.85 15.41
C ALA A 57 10.46 -10.80 14.29
N LYS A 58 10.72 -11.22 13.04
CA LYS A 58 10.79 -10.31 11.88
C LYS A 58 9.44 -9.63 11.63
N LYS A 59 9.46 -8.36 11.21
CA LYS A 59 8.26 -7.60 10.80
C LYS A 59 8.03 -7.75 9.29
N PRO A 60 6.81 -8.11 8.83
CA PRO A 60 6.52 -8.11 7.41
C PRO A 60 6.55 -6.68 6.87
N ARG A 61 6.99 -6.50 5.62
CA ARG A 61 7.15 -5.17 4.99
C ARG A 61 5.83 -4.43 4.85
N SER A 62 4.82 -5.14 4.36
CA SER A 62 3.46 -4.64 4.16
C SER A 62 2.55 -5.81 3.81
N GLY A 63 1.24 -5.61 3.86
CA GLY A 63 0.33 -6.65 3.40
C GLY A 63 -1.06 -6.20 2.99
N ARG A 64 -1.37 -4.90 3.06
CA ARG A 64 -2.71 -4.42 2.78
C ARG A 64 -2.66 -3.31 1.73
N ALA A 65 -2.93 -3.70 0.50
CA ALA A 65 -3.14 -2.79 -0.61
C ALA A 65 -4.33 -1.84 -0.36
N VAL A 66 -4.37 -0.76 -1.13
CA VAL A 66 -5.49 0.17 -1.15
C VAL A 66 -6.73 -0.54 -1.68
N SER A 67 -7.85 -0.40 -0.98
CA SER A 67 -9.13 -0.97 -1.40
C SER A 67 -9.87 -0.02 -2.35
N PRO A 68 -10.70 -0.53 -3.28
CA PRO A 68 -11.48 0.31 -4.18
C PRO A 68 -12.37 1.35 -3.45
N PRO A 69 -13.08 1.00 -2.35
CA PRO A 69 -13.86 1.99 -1.58
C PRO A 69 -13.00 3.10 -1.00
N THR A 70 -11.81 2.76 -0.49
CA THR A 70 -10.87 3.76 0.06
C THR A 70 -10.37 4.72 -1.01
N LEU A 71 -10.10 4.23 -2.22
CA LEU A 71 -9.70 5.08 -3.34
C LEU A 71 -10.87 5.95 -3.82
N ALA A 72 -12.08 5.41 -3.88
CA ALA A 72 -13.27 6.16 -4.25
C ALA A 72 -13.55 7.31 -3.26
N ALA A 73 -13.41 7.06 -1.95
CA ALA A 73 -13.49 8.09 -0.92
C ALA A 73 -12.42 9.19 -1.11
N ALA A 74 -11.18 8.80 -1.40
CA ALA A 74 -10.09 9.74 -1.71
C ALA A 74 -10.38 10.61 -2.94
N LEU A 75 -10.94 10.02 -3.99
CA LEU A 75 -11.32 10.72 -5.23
C LEU A 75 -12.46 11.73 -4.98
N ARG A 76 -13.40 11.41 -4.09
CA ARG A 76 -14.47 12.33 -3.68
C ARG A 76 -14.01 13.42 -2.70
N GLY A 77 -12.77 13.36 -2.21
CA GLY A 77 -12.21 14.31 -1.24
C GLY A 77 -12.62 14.03 0.21
N GLU A 78 -13.13 12.83 0.50
CA GLU A 78 -13.50 12.42 1.85
C GLU A 78 -12.26 12.21 2.73
N LYS A 79 -12.47 12.23 4.05
CA LYS A 79 -11.41 11.97 5.03
C LYS A 79 -10.94 10.52 4.94
N VAL A 80 -9.75 10.33 4.37
CA VAL A 80 -9.05 9.03 4.37
C VAL A 80 -8.02 8.99 5.49
N GLY A 81 -7.86 7.83 6.14
CA GLY A 81 -6.87 7.64 7.21
C GLY A 81 -5.42 7.84 6.72
N ARG A 82 -4.54 8.33 7.61
CA ARG A 82 -3.14 8.69 7.28
C ARG A 82 -2.37 7.55 6.58
N VAL A 83 -2.49 6.33 7.08
CA VAL A 83 -1.82 5.14 6.51
C VAL A 83 -2.34 4.84 5.10
N ALA A 84 -3.62 5.03 4.85
CA ALA A 84 -4.20 4.84 3.52
C ALA A 84 -3.73 5.93 2.54
N ARG A 85 -3.63 7.19 2.96
CA ARG A 85 -3.03 8.27 2.14
C ARG A 85 -1.58 7.95 1.76
N ALA A 86 -0.78 7.48 2.70
CA ALA A 86 0.61 7.10 2.44
C ALA A 86 0.73 5.93 1.44
N ARG A 87 -0.20 4.97 1.46
CA ARG A 87 -0.24 3.86 0.47
C ARG A 87 -0.67 4.34 -0.90
N ILE A 88 -1.66 5.24 -0.96
CA ILE A 88 -2.10 5.86 -2.21
C ILE A 88 -0.94 6.66 -2.82
N ALA A 89 -0.25 7.48 -2.04
CA ALA A 89 0.91 8.25 -2.49
C ALA A 89 2.03 7.36 -3.04
N ARG A 90 2.39 6.28 -2.34
CA ARG A 90 3.37 5.30 -2.85
C ARG A 90 2.95 4.66 -4.17
N ALA A 91 1.67 4.30 -4.30
CA ALA A 91 1.14 3.72 -5.54
C ALA A 91 1.12 4.72 -6.70
N VAL A 92 0.77 5.98 -6.44
CA VAL A 92 0.79 7.06 -7.45
C VAL A 92 2.23 7.35 -7.86
N ASN A 93 3.16 7.48 -6.92
CA ASN A 93 4.56 7.75 -7.21
C ASN A 93 5.20 6.63 -8.02
N HIS A 94 4.88 5.37 -7.74
CA HIS A 94 5.35 4.26 -8.56
C HIS A 94 4.88 4.36 -10.02
N ILE A 95 3.68 4.89 -10.28
CA ILE A 95 3.18 5.12 -11.63
C ILE A 95 3.85 6.35 -12.26
N LEU A 96 4.11 7.40 -11.48
CA LEU A 96 4.82 8.61 -11.95
C LEU A 96 6.26 8.29 -12.33
N GLU A 97 6.97 7.49 -11.54
CA GLU A 97 8.31 6.99 -11.83
C GLU A 97 8.35 6.24 -13.18
N GLN A 98 7.37 5.35 -13.43
CA GLN A 98 7.25 4.66 -14.72
C GLN A 98 7.01 5.62 -15.88
N LYS A 99 6.36 6.75 -15.63
CA LYS A 99 6.11 7.83 -16.59
C LYS A 99 7.25 8.87 -16.63
N LYS A 100 8.34 8.67 -15.88
CA LYS A 100 9.47 9.61 -15.75
C LYS A 100 9.02 11.01 -15.29
N LYS A 101 8.07 11.07 -14.37
CA LYS A 101 7.59 12.30 -13.72
C LYS A 101 8.07 12.34 -12.28
N ASP A 102 8.15 13.55 -11.73
CA ASP A 102 8.59 13.75 -10.35
C ASP A 102 7.63 13.12 -9.34
N ALA A 103 8.20 12.61 -8.25
CA ALA A 103 7.45 12.01 -7.16
C ALA A 103 6.77 13.09 -6.32
N LEU A 104 5.50 12.88 -5.99
CA LEU A 104 4.71 13.83 -5.20
C LEU A 104 4.55 13.34 -3.75
N PRO A 105 4.75 14.18 -2.73
CA PRO A 105 4.49 13.83 -1.35
C PRO A 105 2.98 13.70 -1.08
N ALA A 106 2.63 12.98 0.00
CA ALA A 106 1.23 12.76 0.37
C ALA A 106 0.46 14.05 0.72
N SER A 107 1.16 15.12 1.10
CA SER A 107 0.61 16.46 1.38
C SER A 107 0.11 17.18 0.12
N GLU A 108 0.73 16.92 -1.03
CA GLU A 108 0.31 17.51 -2.30
C GLU A 108 -0.87 16.76 -2.92
N LEU A 109 -1.04 15.48 -2.55
CA LEU A 109 -2.12 14.63 -3.04
C LEU A 109 -3.44 14.75 -2.26
N PHE A 110 -3.41 15.24 -1.01
CA PHE A 110 -4.57 15.34 -0.11
C PHE A 110 -4.53 16.64 0.69
#